data_AF-A0A811QMG4-F1
#
_entry.id   AF-A0A811QMG4-F1
#
_cell.length_a   1.000
_cell.length_b   1.000
_cell.length_c   1.000
_cell.angle_alpha   90.00
_cell.angle_beta   90.00
_cell.angle_gamma   90.00
#
_symmetry.space_group_name_H-M   'P 1'
#
loop_
_entity.id
_entity.type
_entity.pdbx_description
1 polymer ?
#
loop_
_entity_poly.entity_id
_entity_poly.type
_entity_poly.pdbx_seq_one_letter_code
_entity_poly.pdbx_strand_id
1 'polypeptide(L)'
;MLSTYSSAYVFTYDNMRNQKLKDLREQLKSSSRIFLAGKKVMQIVLGRSPADEAKTGLHKLSKFLQGDSGLFFTNLPRDDVERMFREFEEHDFARTGSTATETVELKEGPLEQFTHEMEPFLRKQGLPVRLNKGVVELVADHVVCEEGKPLSPEAAQTLGGLEIRKMLSAEILLVYFFILSDLYSTVERSQWQMPNLCLVSGERITD
;
A
#
# COMPACT_ATOMS: atom_id res chain seq x y z
N MET A 1 -12.49 -13.32 -19.73
CA MET A 1 -11.64 -12.89 -18.59
C MET A 1 -12.07 -13.57 -17.29
N LEU A 2 -13.31 -13.39 -16.83
CA LEU A 2 -13.84 -14.06 -15.62
C LEU A 2 -13.94 -15.60 -15.76
N SER A 3 -14.06 -16.09 -16.99
CA SER A 3 -14.02 -17.52 -17.33
C SER A 3 -12.61 -18.13 -17.38
N THR A 4 -11.56 -17.30 -17.36
CA THR A 4 -10.16 -17.72 -17.59
C THR A 4 -9.40 -18.02 -16.29
N TYR A 5 -9.94 -17.56 -15.16
CA TYR A 5 -9.31 -17.71 -13.84
C TYR A 5 -10.19 -18.55 -12.91
N SER A 6 -9.53 -19.40 -12.11
CA SER A 6 -10.18 -20.29 -11.13
C SER A 6 -10.56 -19.57 -9.84
N SER A 7 -10.02 -18.38 -9.60
CA SER A 7 -10.21 -17.65 -8.35
C SER A 7 -10.21 -16.14 -8.54
N ALA A 8 -10.95 -15.45 -7.67
CA ALA A 8 -11.03 -13.99 -7.60
C ALA A 8 -10.86 -13.50 -6.15
N TYR A 9 -10.11 -12.43 -5.96
CA TYR A 9 -9.84 -11.85 -4.65
C TYR A 9 -10.17 -10.35 -4.69
N VAL A 10 -10.67 -9.83 -3.57
CA VAL A 10 -10.78 -8.38 -3.32
C VAL A 10 -9.71 -8.03 -2.29
N PHE A 11 -8.85 -7.08 -2.67
CA PHE A 11 -7.84 -6.54 -1.77
C PHE A 11 -8.02 -5.03 -1.63
N THR A 12 -7.60 -4.49 -0.50
CA THR A 12 -7.43 -3.06 -0.29
C THR A 12 -5.96 -2.74 -0.28
N TYR A 13 -5.62 -1.54 -0.68
CA TYR A 13 -4.25 -1.07 -0.66
C TYR A 13 -4.26 0.36 -0.11
N ASP A 14 -3.22 0.71 0.61
CA ASP A 14 -2.97 2.10 0.97
C ASP A 14 -1.68 2.57 0.31
N ASN A 15 -1.72 3.78 -0.23
CA ASN A 15 -0.55 4.52 -0.68
C ASN A 15 0.38 3.78 -1.68
N MET A 16 -0.21 2.91 -2.52
CA MET A 16 0.48 2.10 -3.52
C MET A 16 1.13 2.94 -4.63
N ARG A 17 2.42 2.71 -4.93
CA ARG A 17 3.04 3.28 -6.14
C ARG A 17 2.66 2.51 -7.39
N ASN A 18 2.36 3.27 -8.46
CA ASN A 18 2.06 2.69 -9.78
C ASN A 18 3.21 1.84 -10.35
N GLN A 19 4.47 2.10 -9.98
CA GLN A 19 5.63 1.40 -10.53
C GLN A 19 5.70 -0.04 -10.04
N LYS A 20 5.61 -0.28 -8.73
CA LYS A 20 5.68 -1.63 -8.19
C LYS A 20 4.47 -2.48 -8.55
N LEU A 21 3.29 -1.85 -8.66
CA LEU A 21 2.12 -2.51 -9.22
C LEU A 21 2.33 -2.95 -10.68
N LYS A 22 3.05 -2.17 -11.49
CA LYS A 22 3.40 -2.59 -12.86
C LYS A 22 4.32 -3.80 -12.83
N ASP A 23 5.32 -3.81 -11.96
CA ASP A 23 6.25 -4.93 -11.82
C ASP A 23 5.51 -6.20 -11.37
N LEU A 24 4.62 -6.08 -10.36
CA LEU A 24 3.77 -7.18 -9.90
C LEU A 24 2.85 -7.70 -11.02
N ARG A 25 2.24 -6.80 -11.81
CA ARG A 25 1.41 -7.18 -12.95
C ARG A 25 2.19 -7.90 -14.04
N GLU A 26 3.45 -7.52 -14.28
CA GLU A 26 4.29 -8.15 -15.30
C GLU A 26 4.77 -9.53 -14.82
N GLN A 27 5.19 -9.67 -13.57
CA GLN A 27 5.54 -10.96 -12.97
C GLN A 27 4.39 -11.97 -13.01
N LEU A 28 3.17 -11.50 -12.75
CA LEU A 28 1.98 -12.34 -12.70
C LEU A 28 1.28 -12.50 -14.05
N LYS A 29 1.84 -11.98 -15.14
CA LYS A 29 1.14 -11.81 -16.41
C LYS A 29 0.65 -13.12 -17.05
N SER A 30 1.32 -14.23 -16.75
CA SER A 30 1.02 -15.56 -17.27
C SER A 30 -0.08 -16.27 -16.48
N SER A 31 -0.19 -16.02 -15.17
CA SER A 31 -1.07 -16.77 -14.25
C SER A 31 -2.22 -15.95 -13.68
N SER A 32 -2.10 -14.61 -13.67
CA SER A 32 -2.99 -13.74 -12.91
C SER A 32 -3.18 -12.35 -13.56
N ARG A 33 -4.20 -11.62 -13.10
CA ARG A 33 -4.52 -10.25 -13.51
C ARG A 33 -4.96 -9.42 -12.32
N ILE A 34 -4.36 -8.24 -12.17
CA ILE A 34 -4.72 -7.25 -11.15
C ILE A 34 -5.45 -6.07 -11.80
N PHE A 35 -6.65 -5.77 -11.35
CA PHE A 35 -7.44 -4.62 -11.76
C PHE A 35 -7.60 -3.64 -10.61
N LEU A 36 -7.21 -2.38 -10.87
CA LEU A 36 -7.54 -1.25 -10.01
C LEU A 36 -8.45 -0.33 -10.81
N ALA A 37 -9.63 -0.03 -10.30
CA ALA A 37 -10.57 0.89 -10.93
C ALA A 37 -11.47 1.51 -9.86
N GLY A 38 -12.21 2.56 -10.21
CA GLY A 38 -13.20 3.11 -9.28
C GLY A 38 -14.25 2.04 -8.91
N LYS A 39 -14.72 2.04 -7.65
CA LYS A 39 -15.72 1.10 -7.11
C LYS A 39 -16.85 0.79 -8.10
N LYS A 40 -17.46 1.81 -8.69
CA LYS A 40 -18.59 1.67 -9.63
C LYS A 40 -18.23 0.81 -10.86
N VAL A 41 -17.00 0.91 -11.37
CA VAL A 41 -16.52 0.13 -12.52
C VAL A 41 -16.33 -1.33 -12.11
N MET A 42 -15.70 -1.58 -10.97
CA MET A 42 -15.49 -2.94 -10.48
C MET A 42 -16.82 -3.66 -10.16
N GLN A 43 -17.81 -2.94 -9.61
CA GLN A 43 -19.15 -3.48 -9.40
C GLN A 43 -19.88 -3.85 -10.70
N ILE A 44 -19.61 -3.14 -11.80
CA ILE A 44 -20.15 -3.50 -13.12
C ILE A 44 -19.47 -4.78 -13.62
N VAL A 45 -18.15 -4.90 -13.44
CA VAL A 45 -17.39 -6.10 -13.87
C VAL A 45 -17.84 -7.36 -13.10
N LEU A 46 -18.14 -7.24 -11.81
CA LEU A 46 -18.58 -8.37 -10.98
C LEU A 46 -20.07 -8.70 -11.14
N GLY A 47 -20.86 -7.76 -11.65
CA GLY A 47 -22.33 -7.80 -11.58
C GLY A 47 -22.85 -7.16 -10.30
N ARG A 48 -23.96 -6.43 -10.41
CA ARG A 48 -24.65 -5.77 -9.27
C ARG A 48 -25.74 -6.66 -8.66
N SER A 49 -26.20 -7.64 -9.43
CA SER A 49 -27.27 -8.56 -9.09
C SER A 49 -26.93 -9.97 -9.58
N PRO A 50 -27.59 -11.02 -9.07
CA PRO A 50 -27.46 -12.37 -9.62
C PRO A 50 -27.84 -12.49 -11.10
N ALA A 51 -28.63 -11.55 -11.64
CA ALA A 51 -29.02 -11.55 -13.05
C ALA A 51 -27.91 -11.01 -13.97
N ASP A 52 -27.03 -10.18 -13.44
CA ASP A 52 -25.97 -9.49 -14.20
C ASP A 52 -24.58 -10.11 -13.96
N GLU A 53 -24.49 -11.18 -13.18
CA GLU A 53 -23.21 -11.77 -12.82
C GLU A 53 -22.71 -12.76 -13.88
N ALA A 54 -21.44 -12.64 -14.23
CA ALA A 54 -20.81 -13.55 -15.19
C ALA A 54 -20.59 -14.97 -14.63
N LYS A 55 -20.56 -15.11 -13.31
CA LYS A 55 -20.43 -16.37 -12.58
C LYS A 55 -21.25 -16.29 -11.30
N THR A 56 -21.87 -17.41 -10.91
CA THR A 56 -22.74 -17.45 -9.74
C THR A 56 -22.01 -17.01 -8.46
N GLY A 57 -22.59 -16.05 -7.73
CA GLY A 57 -22.06 -15.49 -6.50
C GLY A 57 -21.00 -14.40 -6.66
N LEU A 58 -20.59 -14.04 -7.89
CA LEU A 58 -19.60 -12.99 -8.15
C LEU A 58 -20.09 -11.61 -7.70
N HIS A 59 -21.41 -11.35 -7.80
CA HIS A 59 -22.00 -10.12 -7.31
C HIS A 59 -21.81 -9.94 -5.79
N LYS A 60 -21.55 -11.01 -5.02
CA LYS A 60 -21.28 -10.93 -3.57
C LYS A 60 -19.98 -10.16 -3.30
N LEU A 61 -18.97 -10.29 -4.16
CA LEU A 61 -17.70 -9.55 -4.06
C LEU A 61 -17.90 -8.03 -4.17
N SER A 62 -18.93 -7.60 -4.89
CA SER A 62 -19.22 -6.17 -5.14
C SER A 62 -19.54 -5.39 -3.85
N LYS A 63 -20.00 -6.08 -2.80
CA LYS A 63 -20.33 -5.50 -1.48
C LYS A 63 -19.07 -5.15 -0.68
N PHE A 64 -17.96 -5.82 -0.95
CA PHE A 64 -16.70 -5.67 -0.22
C PHE A 64 -15.75 -4.63 -0.82
N LEU A 65 -16.10 -4.06 -1.97
CA LEU A 65 -15.37 -2.95 -2.57
C LEU A 65 -15.61 -1.68 -1.73
N GLN A 66 -14.65 -1.36 -0.87
CA GLN A 66 -14.63 -0.18 -0.01
C GLN A 66 -13.27 0.52 -0.13
N GLY A 67 -13.27 1.84 -0.06
CA GLY A 67 -12.06 2.66 -0.18
C GLY A 67 -11.25 2.34 -1.45
N ASP A 68 -9.93 2.47 -1.30
CA ASP A 68 -8.96 2.06 -2.31
C ASP A 68 -8.84 0.53 -2.35
N SER A 69 -9.53 -0.05 -3.33
CA SER A 69 -9.69 -1.50 -3.49
C SER A 69 -9.38 -1.93 -4.91
N GLY A 70 -9.00 -3.20 -5.04
CA GLY A 70 -8.63 -3.83 -6.29
C GLY A 70 -9.19 -5.25 -6.38
N LEU A 71 -9.25 -5.74 -7.63
CA LEU A 71 -9.57 -7.12 -7.94
C LEU A 71 -8.33 -7.85 -8.40
N PHE A 72 -8.15 -9.06 -7.89
CA PHE A 72 -7.09 -9.97 -8.30
C PHE A 72 -7.68 -11.29 -8.77
N PHE A 73 -7.53 -11.58 -10.06
CA PHE A 73 -7.94 -12.84 -10.67
C PHE A 73 -6.72 -13.71 -10.91
N THR A 74 -6.75 -14.96 -10.49
CA THR A 74 -5.56 -15.82 -10.53
C THR A 74 -5.92 -17.30 -10.67
N ASN A 75 -4.97 -18.05 -11.20
CA ASN A 75 -4.95 -19.52 -11.20
C ASN A 75 -3.99 -20.11 -10.15
N LEU A 76 -3.35 -19.25 -9.34
CA LEU A 76 -2.42 -19.69 -8.31
C LEU A 76 -3.17 -20.34 -7.13
N PRO A 77 -2.54 -21.31 -6.44
CA PRO A 77 -3.04 -21.83 -5.17
C PRO A 77 -3.23 -20.72 -4.14
N ARG A 78 -4.23 -20.89 -3.27
CA ARG A 78 -4.56 -19.94 -2.21
C ARG A 78 -3.35 -19.56 -1.35
N ASP A 79 -2.58 -20.54 -0.89
CA ASP A 79 -1.43 -20.33 -0.01
C ASP A 79 -0.35 -19.45 -0.66
N ASP A 80 -0.16 -19.59 -1.98
CA ASP A 80 0.80 -18.77 -2.73
C ASP A 80 0.31 -17.33 -2.85
N VAL A 81 -1.00 -17.12 -3.05
CA VAL A 81 -1.60 -15.78 -3.06
C VAL A 81 -1.47 -15.14 -1.68
N GLU A 82 -1.85 -15.85 -0.62
CA GLU A 82 -1.76 -15.31 0.75
C GLU A 82 -0.32 -14.98 1.15
N ARG A 83 0.66 -15.83 0.78
CA ARG A 83 2.09 -15.55 1.01
C ARG A 83 2.56 -14.33 0.21
N MET A 84 2.23 -14.26 -1.07
CA MET A 84 2.61 -13.14 -1.94
C MET A 84 2.06 -11.81 -1.41
N PHE A 85 0.78 -11.74 -1.02
CA PHE A 85 0.20 -10.51 -0.48
C PHE A 85 0.78 -10.15 0.89
N ARG A 86 1.12 -11.14 1.74
CA ARG A 86 1.77 -10.92 3.05
C ARG A 86 3.18 -10.37 2.92
N GLU A 87 3.95 -10.88 1.97
CA GLU A 87 5.32 -10.45 1.71
C GLU A 87 5.37 -9.17 0.86
N PHE A 88 4.23 -8.73 0.34
CA PHE A 88 4.15 -7.48 -0.41
C PHE A 88 4.20 -6.29 0.54
N GLU A 89 5.41 -5.85 0.86
CA GLU A 89 5.69 -4.61 1.56
C GLU A 89 6.48 -3.67 0.63
N GLU A 90 6.06 -2.41 0.55
CA GLU A 90 6.85 -1.37 -0.11
C GLU A 90 7.20 -0.28 0.88
N HIS A 91 8.51 -0.14 1.11
CA HIS A 91 9.09 1.00 1.78
C HIS A 91 9.26 2.12 0.77
N ASP A 92 8.64 3.25 1.06
CA ASP A 92 8.71 4.41 0.21
C ASP A 92 9.09 5.69 0.97
N PHE A 93 9.57 6.69 0.23
CA PHE A 93 9.79 8.02 0.76
C PHE A 93 8.48 8.67 1.15
N ALA A 94 8.40 9.10 2.40
CA ALA A 94 7.24 9.77 2.91
C ALA A 94 6.98 11.09 2.17
N ARG A 95 5.71 11.36 1.87
CA ARG A 95 5.30 12.53 1.09
C ARG A 95 4.78 13.61 2.02
N THR A 96 4.76 14.85 1.52
CA THR A 96 4.04 15.94 2.16
C THR A 96 2.62 15.51 2.51
N GLY A 97 2.23 15.68 3.78
CA GLY A 97 0.92 15.32 4.30
C GLY A 97 0.74 13.86 4.68
N SER A 98 1.70 12.97 4.38
CA SER A 98 1.71 11.60 4.92
C SER A 98 1.91 11.65 6.43
N THR A 99 1.25 10.77 7.17
CA THR A 99 1.45 10.65 8.62
C THR A 99 2.77 9.95 8.88
N ALA A 100 3.66 10.53 9.69
CA ALA A 100 4.93 9.91 10.05
C ALA A 100 4.68 8.66 10.90
N THR A 101 5.28 7.52 10.51
CA THR A 101 5.18 6.24 11.23
C THR A 101 6.11 6.16 12.44
N GLU A 102 7.15 7.00 12.47
CA GLU A 102 8.11 7.08 13.56
C GLU A 102 8.60 8.53 13.71
N THR A 103 9.10 8.87 14.89
CA THR A 103 9.74 10.17 15.14
C THR A 103 11.17 10.11 14.62
N VAL A 104 11.54 11.05 13.75
CA VAL A 104 12.90 11.15 13.21
C VAL A 104 13.57 12.41 13.74
N GLU A 105 14.63 12.19 14.49
CA GLU A 105 15.49 13.21 15.06
C GLU A 105 16.92 13.07 14.52
N LEU A 106 17.49 14.18 14.06
CA LEU A 106 18.89 14.27 13.69
C LEU A 106 19.67 14.86 14.86
N LYS A 107 20.77 14.21 15.23
CA LYS A 107 21.68 14.69 16.27
C LYS A 107 22.70 15.67 15.71
N GLU A 108 23.11 16.60 16.56
CA GLU A 108 24.22 17.52 16.27
C GLU A 108 25.46 16.75 15.81
N GLY A 109 26.11 17.24 14.75
CA GLY A 109 27.31 16.62 14.20
C GLY A 109 27.36 16.60 12.66
N PRO A 110 28.41 15.97 12.10
CA PRO A 110 28.61 15.91 10.65
C PRO A 110 27.56 15.02 9.97
N LEU A 111 26.95 15.54 8.91
CA LEU A 111 26.03 14.84 8.02
C LEU A 111 26.77 14.41 6.75
N GLU A 112 27.61 13.39 6.88
CA GLU A 112 28.47 12.88 5.79
C GLU A 112 27.69 12.34 4.59
N GLN A 113 26.41 12.01 4.77
CA GLN A 113 25.50 11.60 3.71
C GLN A 113 25.17 12.72 2.72
N PHE A 114 25.40 13.99 3.08
CA PHE A 114 25.11 15.13 2.23
C PHE A 114 26.37 15.72 1.61
N THR A 115 26.28 16.08 0.32
CA THR A 115 27.35 16.81 -0.35
C THR A 115 27.35 18.28 0.08
N HIS A 116 28.51 18.93 0.02
CA HIS A 116 28.65 20.36 0.36
C HIS A 116 27.73 21.28 -0.47
N GLU A 117 27.37 20.89 -1.69
CA GLU A 117 26.44 21.61 -2.57
C GLU A 117 25.00 21.60 -2.05
N MET A 118 24.63 20.61 -1.23
CA MET A 118 23.29 20.48 -0.65
C MET A 118 23.09 21.38 0.57
N GLU A 119 24.16 21.96 1.12
CA GLU A 119 24.10 22.81 2.32
C GLU A 119 23.09 23.97 2.19
N PRO A 120 23.08 24.77 1.09
CA PRO A 120 22.12 25.86 0.95
C PRO A 120 20.68 25.36 0.85
N PHE A 121 20.50 24.18 0.26
CA PHE A 121 19.19 23.54 0.16
C PHE A 121 18.70 23.09 1.54
N LEU A 122 19.51 22.39 2.33
CA LEU A 122 19.16 21.92 3.67
C LEU A 122 18.84 23.09 4.61
N ARG A 123 19.62 24.18 4.55
CA ARG A 123 19.34 25.41 5.29
C ARG A 123 17.99 26.01 4.90
N LYS A 124 17.63 25.99 3.61
CA LYS A 124 16.34 26.46 3.12
C LYS A 124 15.15 25.59 3.58
N GLN A 125 15.38 24.29 3.79
CA GLN A 125 14.40 23.39 4.40
C GLN A 125 14.26 23.56 5.92
N GLY A 126 15.02 24.48 6.53
CA GLY A 126 14.92 24.78 7.96
C GLY A 126 15.86 23.95 8.85
N LEU A 127 16.76 23.14 8.28
CA LEU A 127 17.75 22.45 9.09
C LEU A 127 18.80 23.46 9.59
N PRO A 128 19.17 23.40 10.88
CA PRO A 128 20.25 24.20 11.45
C PRO A 128 21.60 23.64 11.01
N VAL A 129 21.99 23.86 9.76
CA VAL A 129 23.27 23.37 9.17
C VAL A 129 24.30 24.47 8.96
N ARG A 130 25.56 24.07 8.98
CA ARG A 130 26.72 24.89 8.66
C ARG A 130 27.71 24.08 7.81
N LEU A 131 28.43 24.76 6.93
CA LEU A 131 29.58 24.16 6.24
C LEU A 131 30.84 24.30 7.11
N ASN A 132 31.45 23.17 7.48
CA ASN A 132 32.73 23.12 8.20
C ASN A 132 33.75 22.32 7.39
N LYS A 133 34.78 23.00 6.87
CA LYS A 133 35.85 22.40 6.04
C LYS A 133 35.33 21.52 4.88
N GLY A 134 34.20 21.88 4.28
CA GLY A 134 33.58 21.15 3.17
C GLY A 134 32.65 20.01 3.58
N VAL A 135 32.44 19.79 4.88
CA VAL A 135 31.45 18.85 5.43
C VAL A 135 30.25 19.65 5.92
N VAL A 136 29.03 19.16 5.64
CA VAL A 136 27.80 19.71 6.20
C VAL A 136 27.66 19.22 7.63
N GLU A 137 27.60 20.13 8.59
CA GLU A 137 27.41 19.81 10.01
C GLU A 137 26.09 20.40 10.50
N LEU A 138 25.33 19.59 11.24
CA LEU A 138 24.18 20.04 11.99
C LEU A 138 24.67 20.73 13.28
N VAL A 139 24.19 21.94 13.53
CA VAL A 139 24.63 22.84 14.61
C VAL A 139 23.92 22.55 15.93
N ALA A 140 22.76 21.89 15.88
CA ALA A 140 21.99 21.48 17.05
C ALA A 140 21.08 20.31 16.67
N ASP A 141 20.69 19.51 17.66
CA ASP A 141 19.66 18.48 17.49
C ASP A 141 18.40 19.07 16.83
N HIS A 142 17.87 18.36 15.85
CA HIS A 142 16.72 18.80 15.05
C HIS A 142 15.73 17.66 14.83
N VAL A 143 14.50 17.86 15.27
CA VAL A 143 13.39 16.93 15.02
C VAL A 143 12.83 17.23 13.62
N VAL A 144 13.01 16.29 12.69
CA VAL A 144 12.51 16.41 11.31
C VAL A 144 11.01 16.17 11.27
N CYS A 145 10.53 15.19 12.05
CA CYS A 145 9.10 14.96 12.26
C CYS A 145 8.83 14.12 13.50
N GLU A 146 7.57 14.11 13.93
CA GLU A 146 7.09 13.32 15.06
C GLU A 146 6.08 12.27 14.58
N GLU A 147 6.13 11.10 15.20
CA GLU A 147 5.19 10.00 14.97
C GLU A 147 3.74 10.47 15.11
N GLY A 148 2.88 10.05 14.17
CA GLY A 148 1.45 10.37 14.17
C GLY A 148 1.10 11.76 13.66
N LYS A 149 2.08 12.61 13.32
CA LYS A 149 1.84 13.93 12.72
C LYS A 149 1.99 13.91 11.19
N PRO A 150 1.22 14.73 10.46
CA PRO A 150 1.40 14.89 9.01
C PRO A 150 2.74 15.57 8.71
N LEU A 151 3.48 15.02 7.75
CA LEU A 151 4.77 15.55 7.33
C LEU A 151 4.64 16.89 6.61
N SER A 152 5.48 17.84 6.98
CA SER A 152 5.61 19.09 6.23
C SER A 152 6.35 18.86 4.90
N PRO A 153 6.20 19.75 3.91
CA PRO A 153 6.96 19.67 2.66
C PRO A 153 8.47 19.62 2.85
N GLU A 154 8.97 20.34 3.86
CA GLU A 154 10.39 20.44 4.20
C GLU A 154 10.88 19.13 4.84
N ALA A 155 10.09 18.56 5.75
CA ALA A 155 10.37 17.26 6.37
C ALA A 155 10.43 16.15 5.32
N ALA A 156 9.45 16.06 4.42
CA ALA A 156 9.42 15.05 3.36
C ALA A 156 10.64 15.13 2.42
N GLN A 157 11.08 16.34 2.05
CA GLN A 157 12.28 16.55 1.24
C GLN A 157 13.56 16.16 1.98
N THR A 158 13.66 16.52 3.26
CA THR A 158 14.80 16.18 4.11
C THR A 158 14.94 14.67 4.26
N LEU A 159 13.84 13.97 4.56
CA LEU A 159 13.79 12.51 4.68
C LEU A 159 14.15 11.82 3.36
N GLY A 160 13.68 12.36 2.23
CA GLY A 160 14.07 11.90 0.90
C GLY A 160 15.58 12.02 0.65
N GLY A 161 16.19 13.15 1.05
CA GLY A 161 17.62 13.38 0.93
C GLY A 161 18.48 12.52 1.86
N LEU A 162 17.96 12.14 3.04
CA LEU A 162 18.61 11.23 3.98
C LEU A 162 18.51 9.75 3.57
N GLU A 163 17.86 9.47 2.43
CA GLU A 163 17.51 8.11 1.99
C GLU A 163 16.71 7.30 3.03
N ILE A 164 15.96 7.97 3.92
CA ILE A 164 15.15 7.29 4.94
C ILE A 164 13.85 6.80 4.29
N ARG A 165 13.89 5.55 3.81
CA ARG A 165 12.78 4.90 3.08
C ARG A 165 11.68 4.31 3.99
N LYS A 166 11.86 4.30 5.31
CA LYS A 166 11.02 3.53 6.25
C LYS A 166 9.75 4.24 6.72
N MET A 167 9.56 5.51 6.36
CA MET A 167 8.50 6.33 6.94
C MET A 167 7.17 6.26 6.21
N LEU A 168 7.10 5.42 5.18
CA LEU A 168 5.89 5.14 4.45
C LEU A 168 5.88 3.66 4.10
N SER A 169 5.11 2.88 4.84
CA SER A 169 4.73 1.53 4.42
C SER A 169 3.52 1.64 3.51
N ALA A 170 3.66 1.21 2.25
CA ALA A 170 2.50 0.84 1.45
C ALA A 170 2.25 -0.64 1.70
N GLU A 171 1.10 -0.93 2.28
CA GLU A 171 0.66 -2.28 2.59
C GLU A 171 -0.47 -2.67 1.64
N ILE A 172 -0.40 -3.89 1.10
CA ILE A 172 -1.56 -4.51 0.48
C ILE A 172 -2.20 -5.43 1.51
N LEU A 173 -3.45 -5.15 1.84
CA LEU A 173 -4.24 -6.01 2.69
C LEU A 173 -5.19 -6.81 1.82
N LEU A 174 -5.01 -8.14 1.84
CA LEU A 174 -5.97 -9.05 1.26
C LEU A 174 -7.17 -9.13 2.20
N VAL A 175 -8.33 -8.65 1.76
CA VAL A 175 -9.50 -8.51 2.63
C VAL A 175 -10.49 -9.66 2.43
N TYR A 176 -10.69 -10.11 1.19
CA TYR A 176 -11.65 -11.18 0.88
C TYR A 176 -11.18 -12.05 -0.28
N PHE A 177 -11.58 -13.32 -0.21
CA PHE A 177 -11.29 -14.33 -1.23
C PHE A 177 -12.57 -15.00 -1.73
N PHE A 178 -12.58 -15.33 -3.01
CA PHE A 178 -13.64 -16.07 -3.69
C PHE A 178 -13.05 -17.16 -4.60
N ILE A 179 -13.44 -18.41 -4.34
CA ILE A 179 -13.13 -19.54 -5.22
C ILE A 179 -14.18 -19.58 -6.33
N LEU A 180 -13.77 -19.50 -7.59
CA LEU A 180 -14.66 -19.66 -8.75
C LEU A 180 -14.72 -21.15 -9.12
N SER A 181 -15.29 -22.00 -8.25
CA SER A 181 -15.57 -23.41 -8.58
C SER A 181 -17.03 -23.60 -8.94
N ASP A 182 -17.31 -24.28 -10.06
CA ASP A 182 -18.64 -24.46 -10.68
C ASP A 182 -19.70 -25.16 -9.80
N LEU A 183 -19.39 -25.58 -8.57
CA LEU A 183 -20.33 -26.27 -7.67
C LEU A 183 -20.71 -25.50 -6.39
N TYR A 184 -19.93 -24.52 -5.92
CA TYR A 184 -20.18 -23.79 -4.67
C TYR A 184 -19.56 -22.39 -4.73
N SER A 185 -20.31 -21.38 -4.28
CA SER A 185 -19.81 -20.01 -4.07
C SER A 185 -19.62 -19.75 -2.58
N THR A 186 -18.39 -19.79 -2.09
CA THR A 186 -18.06 -19.44 -0.70
C THR A 186 -17.25 -18.15 -0.69
N VAL A 187 -17.80 -17.12 -0.06
CA VAL A 187 -17.04 -15.91 0.28
C VAL A 187 -16.45 -16.14 1.65
N GLU A 188 -15.13 -16.20 1.75
CA GLU A 188 -14.44 -16.21 3.04
C GLU A 188 -13.76 -14.86 3.25
N ARG A 189 -13.95 -14.30 4.45
CA ARG A 189 -13.13 -13.20 4.93
C ARG A 189 -11.77 -13.76 5.29
N SER A 190 -10.69 -13.13 4.83
CA SER A 190 -9.36 -13.48 5.32
C SER A 190 -9.33 -13.23 6.84
N GLN A 191 -8.78 -14.15 7.63
CA GLN A 191 -8.67 -13.99 9.09
C GLN A 191 -7.63 -12.94 9.52
N TRP A 192 -7.09 -12.16 8.58
CA TRP A 192 -6.08 -11.16 8.86
C TRP A 192 -6.71 -9.88 9.42
N GLN A 193 -6.59 -9.68 10.73
CA GLN A 193 -6.84 -8.41 11.39
C GLN A 193 -5.51 -7.74 11.71
N MET A 194 -5.30 -6.52 11.20
CA MET A 194 -4.37 -5.60 11.82
C MET A 194 -5.03 -4.97 13.06
N PRO A 195 -4.26 -4.69 14.13
CA PRO A 195 -4.80 -4.29 15.44
C PRO A 195 -5.65 -3.01 15.46
N ASN A 196 -5.64 -2.19 14.40
CA ASN A 196 -6.22 -0.84 14.42
C ASN A 196 -7.36 -0.59 13.42
N LEU A 197 -7.92 -1.61 12.75
CA LEU A 197 -9.12 -1.42 11.92
C LEU A 197 -10.35 -2.03 12.61
N CYS A 198 -11.27 -1.16 13.03
CA CYS A 198 -12.51 -1.53 13.72
C CYS A 198 -13.23 -2.71 13.04
N LEU A 199 -13.52 -3.70 13.87
CA LEU A 199 -14.34 -4.87 13.58
C LEU A 199 -15.68 -4.47 12.94
N VAL A 200 -15.94 -4.97 11.73
CA VAL A 200 -17.31 -5.37 11.37
C VAL A 200 -17.36 -6.88 11.57
N SER A 201 -18.27 -7.31 12.43
CA SER A 201 -18.51 -8.70 12.85
C SER A 201 -18.55 -9.68 11.66
N GLY A 202 -17.90 -10.82 11.82
CA GLY A 202 -17.86 -11.88 10.81
C GLY A 202 -19.23 -12.53 10.63
N GLU A 203 -19.82 -12.37 9.46
CA GLU A 203 -20.94 -13.18 9.00
C GLU A 203 -20.44 -14.20 7.97
N ARG A 204 -20.67 -15.49 8.25
CA ARG A 204 -20.77 -16.48 7.19
C ARG A 204 -22.11 -16.24 6.50
N ILE A 205 -22.08 -15.67 5.31
CA ILE A 205 -23.28 -15.54 4.49
C ILE A 205 -23.46 -16.86 3.74
N THR A 206 -24.11 -17.83 4.39
CA THR A 206 -24.70 -19.00 3.73
C THR A 206 -26.14 -18.68 3.39
N ASP A 207 -26.47 -18.87 2.11
CA ASP A 207 -27.75 -18.73 1.41
C ASP A 207 -28.48 -17.37 1.47
#